data_AF-A0A2V7W9Y2-F1
#
_entry.id   AF-A0A2V7W9Y2-F1
#
_cell.length_a   1.000
_cell.length_b   1.000
_cell.length_c   1.000
_cell.angle_alpha   90.00
_cell.angle_beta   90.00
_cell.angle_gamma   90.00
#
_symmetry.space_group_name_H-M   'P 1'
#
loop_
_entity.id
_entity.type
_entity.pdbx_description
1 polymer ?
#
loop_
_entity_poly.entity_id
_entity_poly.type
_entity_poly.pdbx_seq_one_letter_code
_entity_poly.pdbx_strand_id
1 'polypeptide(L)' 'MHWLLNLTLGGIPAAVLAVSIAAGTEDDRHHRRVFLLVYGLWAITLAMWNWMRSAPMGWIVLWLVAGVGAVAVAASRKLR' A
#
# COMPACT_ATOMS: atom_id res chain seq x y z
N MET A 1 -15.28 14.47 -6.87
CA MET A 1 -13.94 14.27 -7.49
C MET A 1 -12.91 13.56 -6.61
N HIS A 2 -12.94 13.67 -5.26
CA HIS A 2 -11.91 13.12 -4.36
C HIS A 2 -11.88 11.58 -4.23
N TRP A 3 -13.00 10.91 -4.52
CA TRP A 3 -13.15 9.45 -4.44
C TRP A 3 -12.35 8.72 -5.52
N LEU A 4 -12.39 9.23 -6.76
CA LEU A 4 -11.65 8.68 -7.89
C LEU A 4 -10.15 8.76 -7.69
N LEU A 5 -9.64 9.87 -7.14
CA LEU A 5 -8.22 10.03 -6.83
C LEU A 5 -7.73 9.04 -5.77
N ASN A 6 -8.55 8.75 -4.76
CA ASN A 6 -8.21 7.73 -3.75
C ASN A 6 -8.13 6.34 -4.37
N LEU A 7 -9.11 6.00 -5.20
CA LEU A 7 -9.15 4.73 -5.93
C LEU A 7 -7.99 4.59 -6.92
N THR A 8 -7.61 5.66 -7.64
CA THR A 8 -6.50 5.57 -8.59
C THR A 8 -5.15 5.61 -7.91
N LEU A 9 -4.92 6.53 -6.97
CA LEU A 9 -3.62 6.69 -6.31
C LEU A 9 -3.28 5.56 -5.35
N GLY A 10 -4.26 4.96 -4.68
CA GLY A 10 -4.03 3.84 -3.75
C GLY A 10 -4.44 2.48 -4.32
N GLY A 11 -5.53 2.44 -5.09
CA GLY A 11 -6.09 1.19 -5.62
C GLY A 11 -5.33 0.63 -6.81
N ILE A 12 -4.77 1.46 -7.71
CA ILE A 12 -3.94 0.95 -8.82
C ILE A 12 -2.68 0.26 -8.30
N PRO A 13 -1.87 0.87 -7.41
CA PRO A 13 -0.71 0.18 -6.83
C PRO A 13 -1.08 -1.08 -6.05
N ALA A 14 -2.22 -1.07 -5.35
CA ALA A 14 -2.73 -2.25 -4.64
C ALA A 14 -3.14 -3.37 -5.59
N ALA A 15 -3.80 -3.03 -6.70
CA ALA A 15 -4.22 -3.98 -7.73
C ALA A 15 -2.99 -4.55 -8.46
N VAL A 16 -2.00 -3.72 -8.77
CA VAL A 16 -0.72 -4.17 -9.35
C VAL A 16 -0.03 -5.15 -8.39
N LEU A 17 0.05 -4.83 -7.09
CA LEU A 17 0.58 -5.77 -6.09
C LEU A 17 -0.19 -7.10 -6.09
N ALA A 18 -1.53 -7.04 -6.05
CA ALA A 18 -2.37 -8.22 -6.00
C ALA A 18 -2.23 -9.08 -7.26
N VAL A 19 -2.16 -8.45 -8.43
CA VAL A 19 -1.94 -9.12 -9.72
C VAL A 19 -0.55 -9.74 -9.79
N SER A 20 0.51 -9.03 -9.37
CA SER A 20 1.88 -9.58 -9.33
C SER A 20 1.99 -10.80 -8.42
N ILE A 21 1.33 -10.77 -7.26
CA ILE A 21 1.26 -11.93 -6.35
C ILE A 21 0.48 -13.09 -6.97
N ALA A 22 -0.67 -12.82 -7.60
CA ALA A 22 -1.53 -13.83 -8.20
C ALA A 22 -0.94 -14.45 -9.47
N ALA A 23 -0.21 -13.67 -10.26
CA ALA A 23 0.43 -14.11 -11.48
C ALA A 23 1.68 -14.97 -11.22
N GLY A 24 2.18 -15.01 -9.97
CA GLY A 24 3.37 -15.79 -9.62
C GLY A 24 4.65 -15.30 -10.33
N THR A 25 4.61 -14.12 -10.96
CA THR A 25 5.70 -13.57 -11.77
C THR A 25 6.85 -13.02 -10.92
N GLU A 26 6.66 -12.91 -9.61
CA GLU A 26 7.64 -12.41 -8.65
C GLU A 26 8.31 -13.56 -7.91
N ASP A 27 9.22 -14.23 -8.61
CA ASP A 27 10.04 -15.34 -8.07
C ASP A 27 11.06 -14.85 -7.02
N ASP A 28 11.38 -13.54 -7.04
CA ASP A 28 12.36 -12.92 -6.14
C ASP A 28 11.74 -12.41 -4.84
N ARG A 29 11.99 -13.13 -3.74
CA ARG A 29 11.61 -12.72 -2.38
C ARG A 29 12.12 -11.32 -2.00
N HIS A 30 13.23 -10.88 -2.58
CA HIS A 30 13.78 -9.54 -2.36
C HIS A 30 12.91 -8.46 -3.04
N HIS A 31 12.53 -8.68 -4.30
CA HIS A 31 11.69 -7.77 -5.07
C HIS A 31 10.34 -7.55 -4.38
N ARG A 32 9.72 -8.63 -3.92
CA ARG A 32 8.46 -8.59 -3.17
C ARG A 32 8.56 -7.78 -1.86
N ARG A 33 9.69 -7.84 -1.15
CA ARG A 33 9.91 -7.05 0.08
C ARG A 33 10.04 -5.56 -0.24
N VAL A 34 10.84 -5.23 -1.24
CA VAL A 34 11.04 -3.84 -1.67
C VAL A 34 9.72 -3.24 -2.13
N PHE A 35 8.95 -3.99 -2.93
CA PHE A 35 7.63 -3.55 -3.36
C PHE A 35 6.69 -3.32 -2.17
N LEU A 36 6.60 -4.25 -1.21
CA LEU A 36 5.76 -4.08 -0.02
C LEU A 36 6.18 -2.87 0.83
N LEU A 37 7.47 -2.58 0.94
CA LEU A 37 7.96 -1.37 1.63
C LEU A 37 7.56 -0.10 0.88
N VAL A 38 7.77 -0.05 -0.43
CA VAL A 38 7.43 1.10 -1.27
C VAL A 38 5.93 1.35 -1.26
N TYR A 39 5.13 0.30 -1.46
CA TYR A 39 3.67 0.35 -1.37
C TYR A 39 3.21 0.78 0.02
N GLY A 40 3.81 0.21 1.07
CA GLY A 40 3.46 0.54 2.45
C GLY A 40 3.70 2.01 2.79
N LEU A 41 4.85 2.54 2.41
CA LEU A 41 5.21 3.95 2.61
C LEU A 41 4.33 4.89 1.76
N TRP A 42 4.01 4.47 0.54
CA TRP A 42 3.09 5.19 -0.34
C TRP A 42 1.69 5.29 0.25
N ALA A 43 1.14 4.18 0.77
CA ALA A 43 -0.17 4.16 1.39
C ALA A 43 -0.23 5.03 2.66
N ILE A 44 0.83 5.07 3.47
CA ILE A 44 0.93 6.01 4.61
C ILE A 44 0.93 7.46 4.13
N THR A 45 1.69 7.78 3.08
CA THR A 45 1.71 9.12 2.46
C THR A 45 0.33 9.51 1.95
N LEU A 46 -0.40 8.56 1.33
CA LEU A 46 -1.75 8.78 0.84
C LEU A 46 -2.75 9.00 2.00
N ALA A 47 -2.59 8.29 3.12
CA ALA A 47 -3.37 8.52 4.33
C ALA A 47 -3.13 9.94 4.88
N MET A 48 -1.86 10.37 4.92
CA MET A 48 -1.47 11.71 5.37
C MET A 48 -1.99 12.81 4.44
N TRP A 49 -1.93 12.59 3.13
CA TRP A 49 -2.52 13.50 2.15
C TRP A 49 -4.04 13.64 2.32
N ASN A 50 -4.74 12.52 2.54
CA ASN A 50 -6.17 12.53 2.86
C ASN A 50 -6.47 13.30 4.15
N TRP A 51 -5.61 13.15 5.17
CA TRP A 51 -5.68 13.92 6.40
C TRP A 51 -5.56 15.43 6.16
N MET A 52 -4.53 15.85 5.40
CA MET A 52 -4.32 17.27 5.05
C MET A 52 -5.50 17.86 4.26
N ARG A 53 -6.15 17.03 3.44
CA ARG A 53 -7.30 17.43 2.61
C ARG A 53 -8.64 17.32 3.34
N SER A 54 -8.64 16.99 4.64
CA SER A 54 -9.84 16.75 5.45
C SER A 54 -10.81 15.75 4.78
N ALA A 55 -10.25 14.73 4.12
CA ALA A 55 -11.02 13.68 3.48
C ALA A 55 -11.73 12.79 4.53
N PRO A 56 -12.73 11.99 4.14
CA PRO A 56 -13.44 11.11 5.06
C PRO A 56 -12.48 10.20 5.85
N MET A 57 -12.69 10.09 7.17
CA MET A 57 -11.85 9.27 8.06
C MET A 57 -11.69 7.82 7.56
N GLY A 58 -12.70 7.26 6.90
CA GLY A 58 -12.62 5.92 6.32
C GLY A 58 -11.46 5.74 5.35
N TRP A 59 -11.16 6.73 4.50
CA TRP A 59 -10.03 6.66 3.57
C TRP A 59 -8.68 6.74 4.27
N ILE A 60 -8.60 7.58 5.30
CA ILE A 60 -7.38 7.74 6.11
C ILE A 60 -7.07 6.41 6.81
N VAL A 61 -8.05 5.84 7.51
CA VAL A 61 -7.89 4.57 8.24
C VAL A 61 -7.55 3.43 7.28
N LEU A 62 -8.25 3.33 6.14
CA LEU A 62 -8.00 2.28 5.14
C LEU A 62 -6.54 2.30 4.67
N TRP A 63 -6.05 3.46 4.22
CA TRP A 63 -4.69 3.57 3.68
C TRP A 63 -3.62 3.46 4.77
N LEU A 64 -3.89 3.96 5.98
CA LEU A 64 -2.97 3.82 7.10
C LEU A 64 -2.81 2.35 7.49
N VAL A 65 -3.91 1.60 7.60
CA VAL A 65 -3.89 0.17 7.94
C VAL A 65 -3.22 -0.64 6.83
N ALA A 66 -3.54 -0.38 5.57
CA ALA A 66 -2.89 -1.03 4.43
C ALA A 66 -1.38 -0.75 4.41
N GLY A 67 -0.99 0.50 4.65
CA GLY A 67 0.41 0.92 4.66
C GLY A 67 1.22 0.28 5.78
N VAL A 68 0.72 0.37 7.02
CA VAL A 68 1.35 -0.26 8.19
C VAL A 68 1.40 -1.78 8.03
N GLY A 69 0.33 -2.41 7.54
CA GLY A 69 0.28 -3.85 7.28
C GLY A 69 1.35 -4.29 6.27
N ALA A 70 1.50 -3.57 5.16
CA ALA A 70 2.51 -3.88 4.15
C ALA A 70 3.95 -3.74 4.71
N VAL A 71 4.23 -2.66 5.45
CA VAL A 71 5.54 -2.47 6.10
C VAL A 71 5.81 -3.55 7.14
N ALA A 72 4.81 -3.89 7.98
CA ALA A 72 4.94 -4.92 9.00
C ALA A 72 5.22 -6.30 8.39
N VAL A 73 4.56 -6.65 7.29
CA VAL A 73 4.82 -7.91 6.56
C VAL A 73 6.21 -7.91 5.94
N ALA A 74 6.65 -6.79 5.39
CA ALA A 74 8.02 -6.68 4.86
C ALA A 74 9.09 -6.80 5.95
N ALA A 75 8.87 -6.17 7.11
CA ALA A 75 9.79 -6.15 8.24
C ALA A 75 9.87 -7.50 8.99
N SER A 76 8.71 -8.12 9.28
CA SER A 76 8.63 -9.39 10.02
C SER A 76 9.31 -10.55 9.30
N ARG A 77 9.35 -10.54 7.96
CA ARG A 77 10.04 -11.57 7.18
C ARG A 77 11.58 -11.45 7.23
N LYS A 78 12.15 -10.35 7.71
CA LYS A 78 13.61 -10.15 7.80
C LYS A 78 14.23 -10.81 9.06
N LEU A 79 13.40 -11.21 10.04
CA LEU A 79 13.82 -11.80 11.32
C LEU A 79 13.76 -13.35 11.35
N ARG A 80 13.41 -13.99 10.23
CA ARG A 80 13.55 -15.44 10.02
C ARG A 80 14.57 -15.70 8.92
#